data_AF-A0A518H2V2-F1
#
_entry.id   AF-A0A518H2V2-F1
#
_cell.length_a   1.000
_cell.length_b   1.000
_cell.length_c   1.000
_cell.angle_alpha   90.00
_cell.angle_beta   90.00
_cell.angle_gamma   90.00
#
_symmetry.space_group_name_H-M   'P 1'
#
loop_
_entity.id
_entity.type
_entity.pdbx_description
1 polymer ?
#
loop_
_entity_poly.entity_id
_entity_poly.type
_entity_poly.pdbx_seq_one_letter_code
_entity_poly.pdbx_strand_id
1 'polypeptide(L)'
;MSLPASTLPPSAELGQLDKLCTSIRGKLQFMDYLVRAAVADVERFEGESDPGTRIFLRQLIEMHASNLAVECENMRLVGELCGSLETLVNGDPAGFGSEDAA
;
A
#
# COMPACT_ATOMS: atom_id res chain seq x y z
N MET A 1 7.92 -14.45 -44.40
CA MET A 1 8.73 -13.49 -43.62
C MET A 1 7.86 -12.97 -42.49
N SER A 2 8.45 -12.90 -41.30
CA SER A 2 7.81 -12.91 -39.99
C SER A 2 6.95 -11.69 -39.66
N LEU A 3 5.89 -11.94 -38.91
CA LEU A 3 5.10 -10.93 -38.18
C LEU A 3 5.93 -10.38 -37.00
N PRO A 4 5.87 -9.07 -36.72
CA PRO A 4 6.11 -8.59 -35.37
C PRO A 4 5.03 -7.59 -34.96
N ALA A 5 4.06 -8.06 -34.19
CA ALA A 5 3.25 -7.20 -33.34
C ALA A 5 2.99 -7.96 -32.04
N SER A 6 3.96 -7.95 -31.14
CA SER A 6 3.72 -8.29 -29.74
C SER A 6 3.67 -6.99 -28.94
N THR A 7 2.69 -6.15 -29.27
CA THR A 7 2.12 -5.21 -28.31
C THR A 7 1.45 -6.06 -27.24
N LEU A 8 1.99 -6.04 -26.02
CA LEU A 8 1.25 -6.58 -24.88
C LEU A 8 -0.13 -5.89 -24.84
N PRO A 9 -1.22 -6.63 -24.67
CA PRO A 9 -2.55 -6.05 -24.75
C PRO A 9 -2.71 -5.00 -23.65
N PRO A 10 -3.42 -3.89 -23.90
CA PRO A 10 -3.73 -2.83 -22.92
C PRO A 10 -4.27 -3.37 -21.58
N SER A 11 -4.84 -4.58 -21.59
CA SER A 11 -5.28 -5.31 -20.39
C SER A 11 -4.15 -5.68 -19.41
N ALA A 12 -2.92 -5.86 -19.89
CA ALA A 12 -1.77 -6.19 -19.06
C ALA A 12 -1.30 -4.97 -18.23
N GLU A 13 -1.27 -3.78 -18.84
CA GLU A 13 -0.94 -2.51 -18.16
C GLU A 13 -2.03 -2.10 -17.18
N LEU A 14 -3.31 -2.19 -17.59
CA LEU A 14 -4.45 -1.97 -16.68
C LEU A 14 -4.42 -2.94 -15.48
N GLY A 15 -4.04 -4.20 -15.73
CA GLY A 15 -3.87 -5.19 -14.67
C GLY A 15 -2.69 -4.90 -13.74
N GLN A 16 -1.66 -4.18 -14.19
CA GLN A 16 -0.55 -3.76 -13.34
C GLN A 16 -0.92 -2.52 -12.50
N LEU A 17 -1.62 -1.54 -13.09
CA LEU A 17 -2.16 -0.39 -12.37
C LEU A 17 -3.11 -0.82 -11.25
N ASP A 18 -4.04 -1.73 -11.53
CA ASP A 18 -4.97 -2.26 -10.52
C ASP A 18 -4.25 -2.95 -9.35
N LYS A 19 -3.20 -3.73 -9.65
CA LYS A 19 -2.36 -4.38 -8.64
C LYS A 19 -1.61 -3.38 -7.76
N LEU A 20 -1.04 -2.32 -8.34
CA LEU A 20 -0.34 -1.28 -7.58
C LEU A 20 -1.32 -0.52 -6.68
N CYS A 21 -2.47 -0.09 -7.21
CA CYS A 21 -3.52 0.56 -6.45
C CYS A 21 -4.01 -0.32 -5.29
N THR A 22 -4.25 -1.60 -5.56
CA THR A 22 -4.67 -2.57 -4.53
C THR A 22 -3.60 -2.76 -3.46
N SER A 23 -2.32 -2.78 -3.83
CA SER A 23 -1.19 -2.92 -2.91
C SER A 23 -1.03 -1.69 -2.01
N ILE A 24 -1.09 -0.48 -2.58
CA ILE A 24 -1.04 0.78 -1.83
C ILE A 24 -2.21 0.83 -0.84
N ARG A 25 -3.42 0.56 -1.35
CA ARG A 25 -4.63 0.54 -0.52
C ARG A 25 -4.49 -0.44 0.64
N GLY A 26 -4.02 -1.66 0.39
CA GLY A 26 -3.85 -2.68 1.43
C GLY A 26 -2.92 -2.23 2.56
N LYS A 27 -1.78 -1.58 2.22
CA LYS A 27 -0.85 -1.04 3.22
C LYS A 27 -1.47 0.06 4.06
N LEU A 28 -2.10 1.04 3.42
CA LEU A 28 -2.74 2.15 4.12
C LEU A 28 -3.92 1.69 4.99
N GLN A 29 -4.72 0.74 4.49
CA GLN A 29 -5.81 0.13 5.25
C GLN A 29 -5.31 -0.63 6.48
N PHE A 30 -4.17 -1.31 6.38
CA PHE A 30 -3.60 -2.00 7.53
C PHE A 30 -3.15 -1.01 8.62
N MET A 31 -2.53 0.10 8.24
CA MET A 31 -2.16 1.15 9.20
C MET A 31 -3.40 1.80 9.85
N ASP A 32 -4.44 2.11 9.08
CA ASP A 32 -5.73 2.60 9.61
C ASP A 32 -6.35 1.58 10.58
N TYR A 33 -6.30 0.29 10.25
CA TYR A 33 -6.74 -0.79 11.14
C TYR A 33 -6.00 -0.78 12.47
N LEU A 34 -4.67 -0.67 12.47
CA LEU A 34 -3.87 -0.67 13.70
C LEU A 34 -4.25 0.51 14.61
N VAL A 35 -4.46 1.69 14.02
CA VAL A 35 -4.91 2.88 14.78
C VAL A 35 -6.31 2.65 15.36
N ARG A 36 -7.27 2.17 14.55
CA ARG A 36 -8.64 1.92 15.02
C ARG A 36 -8.71 0.87 16.12
N ALA A 37 -7.94 -0.21 16.00
CA ALA A 37 -7.85 -1.25 17.01
C ALA A 37 -7.28 -0.68 18.33
N ALA A 38 -6.18 0.08 18.25
CA ALA A 38 -5.61 0.74 19.42
C ALA A 38 -6.60 1.70 20.11
N VAL A 39 -7.34 2.51 19.33
CA VAL A 39 -8.37 3.43 19.86
C VAL A 39 -9.47 2.65 20.58
N ALA A 40 -10.00 1.59 19.96
CA ALA A 40 -11.05 0.77 20.56
C ALA A 40 -10.58 0.12 21.87
N ASP A 41 -9.33 -0.35 21.94
CA ASP A 41 -8.80 -0.93 23.17
C ASP A 41 -8.50 0.11 24.25
N VAL A 42 -8.14 1.35 23.88
CA VAL A 42 -8.04 2.48 24.82
C VAL A 42 -9.41 2.82 25.43
N GLU A 43 -10.45 2.96 24.61
CA GLU A 43 -11.81 3.23 25.09
C GLU A 43 -12.29 2.14 26.08
N ARG A 44 -11.98 0.87 25.76
CA ARG A 44 -12.26 -0.25 26.67
C ARG A 44 -11.43 -0.18 27.94
N PHE A 45 -10.15 0.19 27.86
CA PHE A 45 -9.26 0.31 29.01
C PHE A 45 -9.71 1.40 29.99
N GLU A 46 -10.23 2.52 29.48
CA GLU A 46 -10.74 3.64 30.30
C GLU A 46 -12.01 3.25 31.08
N GLY A 47 -12.87 2.44 30.47
CA GLY A 47 -14.09 1.93 31.11
C GLY A 47 -13.89 0.71 32.02
N GLU A 48 -12.71 0.08 32.00
CA GLU A 48 -12.47 -1.18 32.69
C GLU A 48 -12.02 -0.98 34.16
N SER A 49 -12.63 -1.76 35.04
CA SER A 49 -12.37 -1.76 36.49
C SER A 49 -11.58 -2.98 36.95
N ASP A 50 -11.67 -4.10 36.24
CA ASP A 50 -10.94 -5.33 36.56
C ASP A 50 -9.43 -5.17 36.26
N PRO A 51 -8.55 -5.32 37.26
CA PRO A 51 -7.11 -5.15 37.06
C PRO A 51 -6.51 -6.12 36.02
N GLY A 52 -6.99 -7.36 35.95
CA GLY A 52 -6.48 -8.37 35.01
C GLY A 52 -6.78 -7.98 33.56
N THR A 53 -8.03 -7.59 33.30
CA THR A 53 -8.49 -7.13 31.99
C THR A 53 -7.76 -5.85 31.56
N ARG A 54 -7.49 -4.93 32.49
CA ARG A 54 -6.69 -3.73 32.21
C ARG A 54 -5.26 -4.05 31.79
N ILE A 55 -4.61 -5.03 32.42
CA ILE A 55 -3.26 -5.48 32.02
C ILE A 55 -3.29 -6.02 30.59
N PHE A 56 -4.29 -6.86 30.28
CA PHE A 56 -4.45 -7.42 28.95
C PHE A 56 -4.70 -6.35 27.88
N LEU A 57 -5.60 -5.39 28.15
CA LEU A 57 -5.89 -4.29 27.23
C LEU A 57 -4.66 -3.40 26.99
N ARG A 58 -3.86 -3.13 28.03
CA ARG A 58 -2.59 -2.40 27.88
C ARG A 58 -1.65 -3.13 26.91
N GLN A 59 -1.52 -4.45 27.02
CA GLN A 59 -0.67 -5.24 26.12
C GLN A 59 -1.16 -5.20 24.67
N LEU A 60 -2.48 -5.21 24.44
CA LEU A 60 -3.04 -5.05 23.09
C LEU A 60 -2.72 -3.68 22.49
N ILE A 61 -2.89 -2.61 23.27
CA ILE A 61 -2.57 -1.24 22.85
C ILE A 61 -1.07 -1.14 22.49
N GLU A 62 -0.19 -1.66 23.36
CA GLU A 62 1.26 -1.67 23.13
C GLU A 62 1.64 -2.48 21.88
N MET A 63 1.00 -3.62 21.65
CA MET A 63 1.19 -4.43 20.44
C MET A 63 0.77 -3.66 19.18
N HIS A 64 -0.41 -3.04 19.17
CA HIS A 64 -0.88 -2.27 18.02
C HIS A 64 0.02 -1.07 17.72
N ALA A 65 0.48 -0.37 18.76
CA ALA A 65 1.42 0.75 18.63
C ALA A 65 2.78 0.30 18.07
N SER A 66 3.31 -0.82 18.56
CA SER A 66 4.57 -1.41 18.08
C SER A 66 4.47 -1.80 16.59
N ASN A 67 3.39 -2.48 16.20
CA ASN A 67 3.15 -2.83 14.81
C ASN A 67 3.03 -1.58 13.92
N LEU A 68 2.34 -0.53 14.41
CA LEU A 68 2.20 0.71 13.66
C LEU A 68 3.54 1.41 13.46
N ALA A 69 4.42 1.40 14.48
CA ALA A 69 5.76 1.97 14.36
C ALA A 69 6.57 1.29 13.24
N VAL A 70 6.53 -0.04 13.18
CA VAL A 70 7.18 -0.83 12.10
C VAL A 70 6.59 -0.48 10.72
N GLU A 71 5.27 -0.40 10.60
CA GLU A 71 4.64 -0.01 9.34
C GLU A 71 4.97 1.43 8.92
N CYS A 72 5.11 2.35 9.87
CA CYS A 72 5.56 3.72 9.62
C CYS A 72 6.99 3.75 9.05
N GLU A 73 7.92 2.92 9.57
CA GLU A 73 9.26 2.77 9.00
C GLU A 73 9.21 2.22 7.57
N ASN A 74 8.23 1.37 7.28
CA ASN A 74 7.99 0.80 5.96
C ASN A 74 7.25 1.72 4.99
N MET A 75 6.88 2.95 5.38
CA MET A 75 6.16 3.88 4.49
C MET A 75 6.95 4.28 3.24
N ARG A 76 8.28 4.11 3.26
CA ARG A 76 9.12 4.25 2.06
C ARG A 76 8.63 3.36 0.91
N LEU A 77 8.18 2.15 1.21
CA LEU A 77 7.64 1.21 0.22
C LEU A 77 6.34 1.71 -0.41
N VAL A 78 5.48 2.40 0.34
CA VAL A 78 4.29 3.05 -0.22
C VAL A 78 4.72 4.12 -1.22
N GLY A 79 5.74 4.91 -0.89
CA GLY A 79 6.34 5.89 -1.81
C GLY A 79 6.87 5.26 -3.10
N GLU A 80 7.57 4.12 -3.01
CA GLU A 80 8.05 3.37 -4.18
C GLU A 80 6.90 2.86 -5.08
N LEU A 81 5.83 2.36 -4.47
CA LEU A 81 4.63 1.93 -5.20
C LEU A 81 3.93 3.10 -5.90
N CYS A 82 3.85 4.26 -5.25
CA CYS A 82 3.34 5.49 -5.87
C CYS A 82 4.21 5.95 -7.04
N GLY A 83 5.54 5.94 -6.90
CA GLY A 83 6.45 6.28 -8.00
C GLY A 83 6.33 5.32 -9.19
N SER A 84 6.11 4.04 -8.90
CA SER A 84 5.87 3.02 -9.94
C SER A 84 4.53 3.24 -10.65
N LEU A 85 3.50 3.65 -9.90
CA LEU A 85 2.20 4.03 -10.43
C LEU A 85 2.31 5.25 -11.36
N GLU A 86 3.01 6.30 -10.93
CA GLU A 86 3.26 7.50 -11.74
C GLU A 86 4.03 7.17 -13.02
N THR A 87 5.05 6.31 -12.93
CA THR A 87 5.83 5.87 -14.11
C THR A 87 4.95 5.15 -15.13
N LEU A 88 4.05 4.27 -14.67
CA LEU A 88 3.14 3.54 -15.57
C LEU A 88 2.07 4.46 -16.18
N VAL A 89 1.56 5.43 -15.43
CA VAL A 89 0.56 6.40 -15.93
C VAL A 89 1.19 7.39 -16.92
N ASN A 90 2.42 7.83 -16.66
CA ASN A 90 3.15 8.78 -17.48
C ASN A 90 3.98 8.11 -18.58
N GLY A 91 3.96 6.77 -18.67
CA GLY A 91 4.59 6.00 -19.73
C GLY A 91 3.98 6.34 -21.08
N ASP A 92 4.63 7.25 -21.80
CA ASP A 92 4.22 7.69 -23.13
C ASP A 92 4.39 6.54 -24.14
N PRO A 93 3.37 6.16 -24.94
CA PRO A 93 3.54 5.23 -26.06
C PRO A 93 4.43 5.79 -27.20
N ALA A 94 4.93 7.03 -27.10
CA ALA A 94 5.68 7.72 -28.16
C ALA A 94 7.21 7.49 -28.18
N GLY A 95 7.72 6.40 -27.59
CA GLY A 95 9.16 6.06 -27.62
C GLY A 95 9.64 5.26 -28.84
N PHE A 96 8.76 4.91 -29.78
CA PHE A 96 9.11 4.18 -31.01
C PHE A 96 8.69 4.97 -32.25
N GLY A 97 9.50 5.92 -32.67
CA GLY A 97 9.33 6.55 -33.99
C GLY A 97 9.98 7.91 -34.12
N SER A 98 11.21 7.92 -34.65
CA SER A 98 11.70 8.88 -35.64
C SER A 98 13.19 9.18 -35.46
N GLU A 99 14.05 8.19 -35.73
CA GLU A 99 15.39 8.44 -36.25
C GLU A 99 15.51 7.69 -37.58
N ASP A 100 14.82 8.20 -38.59
CA ASP A 100 15.16 8.00 -40.01
C ASP A 100 14.44 9.07 -40.83
N ALA A 101 15.02 10.27 -40.86
CA ALA A 101 14.82 11.25 -41.94
C ALA A 101 15.85 12.40 -41.81
N ALA A 102 17.04 12.22 -42.40
CA ALA A 102 17.69 13.17 -43.32
C ALA A 102 19.13 12.74 -43.63
#